data_AF-A0A9W7CAQ4-F1
#
_entry.id   AF-A0A9W7CAQ4-F1
#
_cell.length_a   1.000
_cell.length_b   1.000
_cell.length_c   1.000
_cell.angle_alpha   90.00
_cell.angle_beta   90.00
_cell.angle_gamma   90.00
#
_symmetry.space_group_name_H-M   'P 1'
#
loop_
_entity.id
_entity.type
_entity.pdbx_description
1 polymer ?
#
loop_
_entity_poly.entity_id
_entity_poly.type
_entity_poly.pdbx_seq_one_letter_code
_entity_poly.pdbx_strand_id
1 'polypeptide(L)'
;MLSSNLNSSIFSCGLATRYLTSTGHLILTGAHASLTPSTCSSFMPGYGLSKNGVKYLAEMLRGLNPEFKVSVVHPRTLDTEANRSAMPEEDFGGWVRCEELAGEVMERLVEGGEEGDWDVVKEGGVTRLVKL
;
A
#
# COMPACT_ATOMS: atom_id res chain seq x y z
N MET A 1 0.35 5.14 -15.62
CA MET A 1 -0.26 4.77 -14.32
C MET A 1 -0.54 3.27 -14.20
N LEU A 2 -1.19 2.62 -15.18
CA LEU A 2 -1.42 1.17 -15.11
C LEU A 2 -0.10 0.37 -15.03
N SER A 3 0.80 0.55 -16.00
CA SER A 3 2.07 -0.17 -16.05
C SER A 3 2.95 0.06 -14.81
N SER A 4 3.06 1.30 -14.32
CA SER A 4 3.92 1.63 -13.17
C SER A 4 3.49 0.94 -11.87
N ASN A 5 2.19 0.75 -11.66
CA ASN A 5 1.67 0.06 -10.47
C ASN A 5 1.55 -1.45 -10.68
N LEU A 6 1.06 -1.90 -11.84
CA LEU A 6 0.79 -3.31 -12.10
C LEU A 6 2.06 -4.09 -12.45
N ASN A 7 2.95 -3.57 -13.29
CA ASN A 7 4.12 -4.34 -13.70
C ASN A 7 5.01 -4.65 -12.50
N SER A 8 5.32 -3.65 -11.69
CA SER A 8 6.12 -3.82 -10.47
C SER A 8 5.48 -4.84 -9.52
N SER A 9 4.17 -4.74 -9.28
CA SER A 9 3.45 -5.68 -8.43
C SER A 9 3.44 -7.11 -8.99
N ILE A 10 3.18 -7.27 -10.30
CA ILE A 10 3.21 -8.59 -10.97
C ILE A 10 4.61 -9.21 -10.87
N PHE A 11 5.67 -8.44 -11.12
CA PHE A 11 7.04 -8.92 -10.99
C PHE A 11 7.35 -9.32 -9.54
N SER A 12 6.97 -8.50 -8.55
CA SER A 12 7.17 -8.82 -7.14
C SER A 12 6.41 -10.09 -6.72
N CYS A 13 5.16 -10.27 -7.15
CA CYS A 13 4.41 -11.51 -6.91
C CYS A 13 5.09 -12.71 -7.59
N GLY A 14 5.56 -12.55 -8.83
CA GLY A 14 6.30 -13.59 -9.53
C GLY A 14 7.58 -14.00 -8.82
N LEU A 15 8.32 -13.05 -8.23
CA LEU A 15 9.48 -13.34 -7.41
C LEU A 15 9.08 -14.02 -6.10
N ALA A 16 8.00 -13.57 -5.45
CA ALA A 16 7.52 -14.16 -4.21
C ALA A 16 7.14 -15.64 -4.37
N THR A 17 6.50 -16.03 -5.48
CA THR A 17 6.19 -17.44 -5.74
C THR A 17 7.42 -18.36 -5.81
N ARG A 18 8.62 -17.81 -6.03
CA ARG A 18 9.87 -18.57 -6.16
C ARG A 18 10.79 -18.45 -4.95
N TYR A 19 10.77 -17.29 -4.28
CA TYR A 19 11.80 -16.91 -3.32
C TYR A 19 11.26 -16.48 -1.96
N LEU A 20 9.94 -16.30 -1.79
CA LEU A 20 9.38 -15.96 -0.49
C LEU A 20 9.50 -17.18 0.43
N THR A 21 10.21 -17.01 1.55
CA THR A 21 10.34 -18.05 2.58
C THR A 21 9.09 -18.09 3.45
N SER A 22 8.91 -19.15 4.24
CA SER A 22 7.81 -19.27 5.22
C SER A 22 7.84 -18.18 6.31
N THR A 23 8.98 -17.52 6.50
CA THR A 23 9.16 -16.37 7.40
C THR A 23 9.16 -15.02 6.67
N GLY A 24 9.12 -15.03 5.34
CA GLY A 24 9.15 -13.84 4.52
C GLY A 24 7.79 -13.15 4.48
N HIS A 25 7.80 -11.84 4.23
CA HIS A 25 6.58 -11.04 4.06
C HIS A 25 6.73 -10.17 2.81
N LEU A 26 5.83 -10.36 1.83
CA LEU A 26 5.71 -9.45 0.70
C LEU A 26 4.75 -8.31 1.05
N ILE A 27 5.22 -7.07 0.93
CA ILE A 27 4.38 -5.89 1.17
C ILE A 27 4.26 -5.11 -0.14
N LEU A 28 3.03 -4.92 -0.60
CA LEU A 28 2.69 -4.16 -1.81
C LEU A 28 2.09 -2.81 -1.44
N THR A 29 2.18 -1.85 -2.35
CA THR A 29 1.68 -0.48 -2.13
C THR A 29 0.39 -0.24 -2.89
N GLY A 30 -0.71 -0.22 -2.16
CA GLY A 30 -2.04 0.21 -2.61
C GLY A 30 -2.17 1.74 -2.60
N ALA A 31 -3.39 2.20 -2.40
CA ALA A 31 -3.73 3.60 -2.21
C ALA A 31 -5.03 3.73 -1.41
N HIS A 32 -5.11 4.70 -0.50
CA HIS A 32 -6.34 4.98 0.23
C HIS A 32 -7.50 5.33 -0.71
N ALA A 33 -7.21 6.19 -1.70
CA ALA A 33 -8.22 6.66 -2.67
C ALA A 33 -8.86 5.53 -3.51
N SER A 34 -8.23 4.34 -3.59
CA SER A 34 -8.79 3.21 -4.34
C SER A 34 -9.66 2.29 -3.49
N LEU A 35 -9.76 2.51 -2.17
CA LEU A 35 -10.59 1.71 -1.26
C LEU A 35 -12.08 1.92 -1.50
N THR A 36 -12.48 3.11 -1.94
CA THR A 36 -13.86 3.42 -2.29
C THR A 36 -13.94 3.76 -3.79
N PRO A 37 -14.86 3.13 -4.57
CA PRO A 37 -14.97 3.44 -5.99
C PRO A 37 -15.25 4.92 -6.29
N SER A 38 -16.04 5.60 -5.44
CA SER A 38 -16.41 7.00 -5.60
C SER A 38 -15.24 7.98 -5.44
N THR A 39 -14.18 7.62 -4.73
CA THR A 39 -13.02 8.51 -4.50
C THR A 39 -12.04 8.54 -5.67
N CYS A 40 -12.01 7.50 -6.52
CA CYS A 40 -11.16 7.45 -7.71
C CYS A 40 -11.91 7.71 -9.04
N SER A 41 -13.23 7.50 -9.10
CA SER A 41 -13.97 7.42 -10.36
C SER A 41 -14.12 8.73 -11.14
N SER A 42 -14.10 9.89 -10.48
CA SER A 42 -14.36 11.17 -11.16
C SER A 42 -13.13 11.81 -11.81
N PHE A 43 -11.91 11.56 -11.31
CA PHE A 43 -10.71 12.26 -11.78
C PHE A 43 -9.53 11.35 -12.15
N MET A 44 -9.49 10.09 -11.67
CA MET A 44 -8.34 9.19 -11.89
C MET A 44 -8.72 7.70 -12.05
N PRO A 45 -9.62 7.33 -12.99
CA PRO A 45 -10.11 5.95 -13.12
C PRO A 45 -8.98 4.94 -13.38
N GLY A 46 -7.97 5.29 -14.19
CA GLY A 46 -6.82 4.42 -14.47
C GLY A 46 -5.93 4.18 -13.24
N TYR A 47 -5.84 5.16 -12.34
CA TYR A 47 -5.13 5.00 -11.07
C TYR A 47 -5.89 4.04 -10.15
N GLY A 48 -7.19 4.28 -9.95
CA GLY A 48 -8.06 3.43 -9.14
C GLY A 48 -8.08 1.98 -9.60
N LEU A 49 -8.20 1.75 -10.93
CA LEU A 49 -8.11 0.41 -11.50
C LEU A 49 -6.75 -0.24 -11.22
N SER A 50 -5.66 0.49 -11.44
CA SER A 50 -4.31 -0.05 -11.22
C SER A 50 -4.05 -0.44 -9.77
N LYS A 51 -4.53 0.35 -8.80
CA LYS A 51 -4.35 0.10 -7.36
C LYS A 51 -5.27 -0.99 -6.82
N ASN A 52 -6.48 -1.13 -7.37
CA ASN A 52 -7.32 -2.31 -7.12
C ASN A 52 -6.72 -3.59 -7.71
N GLY A 53 -6.05 -3.51 -8.86
CA GLY A 53 -5.31 -4.64 -9.41
C GLY A 53 -4.18 -5.11 -8.47
N VAL A 54 -3.53 -4.21 -7.74
CA VAL A 54 -2.54 -4.60 -6.70
C VAL A 54 -3.19 -5.43 -5.59
N LYS A 55 -4.39 -5.04 -5.12
CA LYS A 55 -5.14 -5.81 -4.11
C LYS A 55 -5.46 -7.22 -4.61
N TYR A 56 -5.98 -7.32 -5.83
CA TYR A 56 -6.27 -8.61 -6.46
C TYR A 56 -5.03 -9.50 -6.53
N LEU A 57 -3.86 -8.96 -6.87
CA LEU A 57 -2.60 -9.72 -6.92
C LEU A 57 -2.19 -10.23 -5.53
N ALA A 58 -2.39 -9.42 -4.47
CA ALA A 58 -2.13 -9.84 -3.11
C ALA A 58 -3.06 -11.00 -2.68
N GLU A 59 -4.36 -10.85 -2.89
CA GLU A 59 -5.37 -11.88 -2.59
C GLU A 59 -5.09 -13.19 -3.35
N MET A 60 -4.74 -13.08 -4.63
CA MET A 60 -4.37 -14.22 -5.46
C MET A 60 -3.14 -14.95 -4.90
N LEU A 61 -2.12 -14.21 -4.43
CA LEU A 61 -0.91 -14.81 -3.89
C LEU A 61 -1.15 -15.48 -2.51
N ARG A 62 -1.97 -14.87 -1.64
CA ARG A 62 -2.42 -15.50 -0.37
C ARG A 62 -3.19 -16.80 -0.64
N GLY A 63 -4.05 -16.80 -1.66
CA GLY A 63 -4.81 -17.98 -2.07
C GLY A 63 -3.98 -19.08 -2.72
N LEU A 64 -2.84 -18.74 -3.32
CA LEU A 64 -1.94 -19.69 -3.96
C LEU A 64 -1.15 -20.53 -2.94
N ASN A 65 -0.72 -19.91 -1.83
CA ASN A 65 -0.03 -20.61 -0.75
C ASN A 65 -0.37 -19.97 0.60
N PRO A 66 -1.02 -20.70 1.53
CA PRO A 66 -1.39 -20.17 2.85
C PRO A 66 -0.19 -19.86 3.75
N GLU A 67 1.02 -20.30 3.40
CA GLU A 67 2.25 -19.94 4.13
C GLU A 67 2.81 -18.58 3.70
N PHE A 68 2.38 -18.02 2.56
CA PHE A 68 2.83 -16.72 2.12
C PHE A 68 2.18 -15.62 2.93
N LYS A 69 3.01 -14.79 3.58
CA LYS A 69 2.55 -13.53 4.17
C LYS A 69 2.57 -12.42 3.14
N VAL A 70 1.41 -11.87 2.80
CA VAL A 70 1.27 -10.83 1.79
C VAL A 70 0.37 -9.71 2.29
N SER A 71 0.91 -8.49 2.41
CA SER A 71 0.13 -7.32 2.82
C SER A 71 0.07 -6.24 1.76
N VAL A 72 -0.97 -5.43 1.81
CA VAL A 72 -1.09 -4.21 1.00
C VAL A 72 -1.27 -3.03 1.95
N VAL A 73 -0.41 -2.03 1.84
CA VAL A 73 -0.57 -0.77 2.58
C VAL A 73 -1.18 0.29 1.67
N HIS A 74 -2.18 1.00 2.19
CA HIS A 74 -2.97 1.99 1.46
C HIS A 74 -2.68 3.40 1.99
N PRO A 75 -1.54 4.01 1.60
CA PRO A 75 -1.24 5.36 2.03
C PRO A 75 -2.23 6.38 1.49
N ARG A 76 -2.50 7.40 2.31
CA ARG A 76 -2.95 8.72 1.84
C ARG A 76 -1.75 9.47 1.25
N THR A 77 -1.79 10.79 1.23
CA THR A 77 -0.68 11.59 0.68
C THR A 77 0.58 11.42 1.54
N LEU A 78 1.64 10.93 0.91
CA LEU A 78 2.96 10.82 1.53
C LEU A 78 3.69 12.16 1.46
N ASP A 79 4.39 12.51 2.53
CA ASP A 79 5.21 13.70 2.62
C ASP A 79 6.54 13.50 1.89
N THR A 80 6.56 13.90 0.61
CA THR A 80 7.73 13.81 -0.27
C THR A 80 7.93 15.13 -0.99
N GLU A 81 9.19 15.42 -1.37
CA GLU A 81 9.52 16.61 -2.16
C GLU A 81 8.67 16.70 -3.44
N ALA A 82 8.52 15.57 -4.15
CA ALA A 82 7.72 15.51 -5.37
C ALA A 82 6.25 15.90 -5.13
N ASN A 83 5.62 15.42 -4.05
CA ASN A 83 4.24 15.78 -3.71
C ASN A 83 4.14 17.26 -3.29
N ARG A 84 5.09 17.77 -2.49
CA ARG A 84 5.12 19.18 -2.09
C ARG A 84 5.28 20.12 -3.29
N SER A 85 6.15 19.77 -4.25
CA SER A 85 6.32 20.56 -5.48
C SER A 85 5.07 20.51 -6.38
N ALA A 86 4.37 19.38 -6.42
CA ALA A 86 3.14 19.24 -7.20
C ALA A 86 1.91 19.91 -6.55
N MET A 87 1.91 20.05 -5.23
CA MET A 87 0.82 20.59 -4.42
C MET A 87 1.34 21.57 -3.35
N PRO A 88 1.90 22.73 -3.75
CA PRO A 88 2.62 23.63 -2.83
C PRO A 88 1.74 24.39 -1.85
N GLU A 89 0.44 24.49 -2.10
CA GLU A 89 -0.53 25.25 -1.30
C GLU A 89 -1.36 24.37 -0.33
N GLU A 90 -1.11 23.05 -0.32
CA GLU A 90 -1.83 22.11 0.55
C GLU A 90 -1.36 22.17 2.02
N ASP A 91 -2.24 21.75 2.93
CA ASP A 91 -1.86 21.54 4.33
C ASP A 91 -1.10 20.22 4.51
N PHE A 92 0.22 20.32 4.68
CA PHE A 92 1.09 19.17 4.89
C PHE A 92 0.92 18.52 6.27
N GLY A 93 0.19 19.12 7.22
CA GLY A 93 -0.02 18.57 8.56
C GLY A 93 -0.69 17.18 8.55
N GLY A 94 -1.56 16.94 7.56
CA GLY A 94 -2.22 15.65 7.36
C GLY A 94 -1.41 14.62 6.57
N TRP A 95 -0.24 14.98 6.03
CA TRP A 95 0.54 14.10 5.17
C TRP A 95 1.38 13.13 6.00
N VAL A 96 1.44 11.88 5.56
CA VAL A 96 2.16 10.81 6.24
C VAL A 96 3.63 10.88 5.87
N ARG A 97 4.52 10.99 6.86
CA ARG A 97 5.95 10.94 6.57
C ARG A 97 6.39 9.52 6.22
N CYS A 98 7.32 9.39 5.28
CA CYS A 98 7.84 8.09 4.87
C CYS A 98 8.47 7.32 6.04
N GLU A 99 9.17 8.00 6.95
CA GLU A 99 9.78 7.37 8.12
C GLU A 99 8.73 6.83 9.10
N GLU A 100 7.61 7.54 9.28
CA GLU A 100 6.51 7.11 10.14
C GLU A 100 5.85 5.85 9.58
N LEU A 101 5.55 5.84 8.28
CA LEU A 101 4.98 4.66 7.61
C LEU A 101 5.94 3.46 7.66
N ALA A 102 7.24 3.69 7.43
CA ALA A 102 8.24 2.63 7.50
C ALA A 102 8.30 2.01 8.90
N GLY A 103 8.25 2.82 9.96
CA GLY A 103 8.20 2.35 11.34
C GLY A 103 6.98 1.47 11.61
N GLU A 104 5.79 1.95 11.24
CA GLU A 104 4.54 1.17 11.41
C GLU A 104 4.56 -0.14 10.63
N VAL A 105 5.07 -0.14 9.39
CA VAL A 105 5.20 -1.36 8.58
C VAL A 105 6.14 -2.37 9.26
N MET A 106 7.29 -1.91 9.76
CA MET A 106 8.25 -2.78 10.44
C MET A 106 7.64 -3.35 11.73
N GLU A 107 7.06 -2.52 12.58
CA GLU A 107 6.52 -2.97 13.88
C GLU A 107 5.30 -3.87 13.70
N ARG A 108 4.35 -3.52 12.82
CA ARG A 108 3.05 -4.21 12.75
C ARG A 108 3.04 -5.38 11.79
N LEU A 109 3.69 -5.26 10.64
CA LEU A 109 3.61 -6.26 9.57
C LEU A 109 4.78 -7.23 9.61
N VAL A 110 5.99 -6.73 9.92
CA VAL A 110 7.19 -7.58 9.96
C VAL A 110 7.34 -8.22 11.34
N GLU A 111 7.35 -7.44 12.41
CA GLU A 111 7.52 -7.94 13.78
C GLU A 111 6.20 -8.48 14.37
N GLY A 112 5.10 -7.74 14.21
CA GLY A 112 3.76 -8.11 14.67
C GLY A 112 3.06 -9.20 13.85
N GLY A 113 3.55 -9.47 12.64
CA GLY A 113 3.32 -10.71 11.89
C GLY A 113 1.92 -10.94 11.31
N GLU A 114 1.02 -9.95 11.34
CA GLU A 114 -0.33 -10.07 10.78
C GLU A 114 -0.35 -9.57 9.32
N GLU A 115 -0.81 -10.44 8.40
CA GLU A 115 -1.02 -10.04 7.02
C GLU A 115 -2.41 -9.44 6.77
N GLY A 116 -2.53 -8.72 5.66
CA GLY A 116 -3.82 -8.21 5.21
C GLY A 116 -3.71 -6.90 4.43
N ASP A 117 -4.85 -6.26 4.25
CA ASP A 117 -4.94 -4.93 3.66
C ASP A 117 -5.04 -3.91 4.80
N TRP A 118 -4.21 -2.87 4.73
CA TRP A 118 -4.03 -1.92 5.83
C TRP A 118 -4.16 -0.48 5.32
N ASP A 119 -5.08 0.28 5.90
CA ASP A 119 -5.16 1.71 5.69
C ASP A 119 -4.09 2.44 6.49
N VAL A 120 -3.51 3.50 5.91
CA VAL A 120 -2.57 4.36 6.61
C VAL A 120 -3.29 5.63 7.04
N VAL A 121 -3.44 5.78 8.35
CA VAL A 121 -4.19 6.87 8.95
C VAL A 121 -3.28 7.78 9.74
N LYS A 122 -3.42 9.09 9.56
CA LYS A 122 -2.73 10.10 10.37
C LYS A 122 -3.77 10.89 11.15
N GLU A 123 -3.85 10.61 12.45
CA GLU A 123 -4.79 11.25 13.38
C GLU A 123 -4.02 11.82 14.57
N GLY A 124 -4.28 13.09 14.91
CA GLY A 124 -3.57 13.77 16.00
C GLY A 124 -2.04 13.84 15.82
N GLY A 125 -1.57 13.83 14.56
CA GLY A 125 -0.15 13.83 14.23
C GLY A 125 0.54 12.47 14.30
N VAL A 126 -0.18 11.40 14.64
CA VAL A 126 0.36 10.03 14.72
C VAL A 126 -0.10 9.22 13.52
N THR A 127 0.85 8.65 12.79
CA THR A 127 0.58 7.70 11.71
C THR A 127 0.35 6.31 12.30
N ARG A 128 -0.67 5.59 11.83
CA ARG A 128 -1.04 4.23 12.26
C ARG A 128 -1.49 3.39 11.08
N LEU A 129 -1.27 2.07 11.18
CA LEU A 129 -1.92 1.10 10.32
C LEU A 129 -3.26 0.63 10.94
N VAL A 130 -4.32 0.71 10.13
CA VAL A 130 -5.67 0.24 10.49
C VAL A 130 -6.04 -0.88 9.54
N LYS A 131 -6.37 -2.06 10.08
CA LYS A 131 -6.75 -3.22 9.26
C LYS A 131 -8.10 -2.98 8.58
N LEU A 132 -8.19 -3.38 7.31
CA LEU A 132 -9.37 -3.27 6.44
C LEU A 132 -10.22 -4.55 6.43
#